data_AF-A0A381C380-F1
#
_entry.id   AF-A0A381C380-F1
#
_cell.length_a   1.000
_cell.length_b   1.000
_cell.length_c   1.000
_cell.angle_alpha   90.00
_cell.angle_beta   90.00
_cell.angle_gamma   90.00
#
_symmetry.space_group_name_H-M   'P 1'
#
loop_
_entity.id
_entity.type
_entity.pdbx_description
1 polymer ?
#
loop_
_entity_poly.entity_id
_entity_poly.type
_entity_poly.pdbx_seq_one_letter_code
_entity_poly.pdbx_strand_id
1 'polypeptide(L)'
;MSLNVALFGIGLDTYWPQFSGLEQRLTGYLQQIDQRLTKLNATVINGGLIDSVAKADIFATHLQSQPVDAIVLYISTYALSSTVLQLVQKINKPVIILALQPELGLPYGKIRDMADRGERTGEWLAHCQACSVRHLLGGYVICDGRRKTDA
;
A
#
# COMPACT_ATOMS: atom_id res chain seq x y z
N MET A 1 -1.53 -26.98 -1.32
CA MET A 1 -2.02 -25.94 -2.25
C MET A 1 -1.59 -24.61 -1.65
N SER A 2 -0.72 -23.86 -2.32
CA SER A 2 -0.25 -22.55 -1.85
C SER A 2 -1.24 -21.47 -2.30
N LEU A 3 -1.45 -20.46 -1.45
CA LEU A 3 -2.30 -19.31 -1.76
C LEU A 3 -1.52 -18.33 -2.63
N ASN A 4 -2.07 -17.94 -3.78
CA ASN A 4 -1.43 -16.96 -4.66
C ASN A 4 -1.94 -15.55 -4.35
N VAL A 5 -1.01 -14.68 -3.97
CA VAL A 5 -1.34 -13.35 -3.46
C VAL A 5 -0.71 -12.29 -4.33
N ALA A 6 -1.51 -11.36 -4.82
CA ALA A 6 -1.01 -10.12 -5.41
C ALA A 6 -0.69 -9.13 -4.29
N LEU A 7 0.58 -8.80 -4.10
CA LEU A 7 1.05 -7.87 -3.07
C LEU A 7 1.50 -6.56 -3.73
N PHE A 8 1.01 -5.42 -3.23
CA PHE A 8 1.55 -4.13 -3.61
C PHE A 8 1.38 -3.10 -2.50
N GLY A 9 2.32 -2.16 -2.45
CA GLY A 9 2.20 -0.96 -1.62
C GLY A 9 1.65 0.20 -2.43
N ILE A 10 1.08 1.20 -1.77
CA ILE A 10 0.59 2.43 -2.42
C ILE A 10 1.43 3.64 -2.03
N GLY A 11 1.71 4.48 -3.00
CA GLY A 11 2.53 5.67 -2.85
C GLY A 11 1.95 6.89 -3.56
N LEU A 12 2.68 7.99 -3.49
CA LEU A 12 2.43 9.18 -4.28
C LEU A 12 3.77 9.68 -4.83
N ASP A 13 3.90 9.68 -6.15
CA ASP A 13 5.14 9.98 -6.86
C ASP A 13 5.72 11.37 -6.55
N THR A 14 4.85 12.35 -6.27
CA THR A 14 5.24 13.70 -5.88
C THR A 14 6.10 13.75 -4.61
N TYR A 15 6.07 12.71 -3.76
CA TYR A 15 6.86 12.64 -2.54
C TYR A 15 8.33 12.28 -2.78
N TRP A 16 8.65 11.57 -3.86
CA TRP A 16 10.01 11.08 -4.12
C TRP A 16 11.06 12.19 -4.29
N PRO A 17 10.81 13.28 -5.04
CA PRO A 17 11.77 14.38 -5.10
C PRO A 17 11.78 15.24 -3.83
N GLN A 18 10.75 15.17 -2.98
CA GLN A 18 10.63 15.99 -1.77
C GLN A 18 11.30 15.35 -0.55
N PHE A 19 11.29 14.02 -0.47
CA PHE A 19 11.75 13.26 0.69
C PHE A 19 12.74 12.19 0.27
N SER A 20 14.02 12.54 0.29
CA SER A 20 15.12 11.63 -0.05
C SER A 20 15.06 10.36 0.80
N GLY A 21 15.19 9.19 0.17
CA GLY A 21 15.20 7.88 0.83
C GLY A 21 13.83 7.34 1.26
N LEU A 22 12.74 8.11 1.15
CA LEU A 22 11.40 7.66 1.56
C LEU A 22 10.92 6.47 0.71
N GLU A 23 11.03 6.57 -0.62
CA GLU A 23 10.61 5.49 -1.54
C GLU A 23 11.33 4.17 -1.23
N GLN A 24 12.66 4.25 -1.02
CA GLN A 24 13.48 3.10 -0.70
C GLN A 24 13.07 2.46 0.63
N ARG A 25 12.77 3.28 1.65
CA ARG A 25 12.32 2.81 2.96
C ARG A 25 10.95 2.13 2.87
N LEU A 26 10.00 2.71 2.15
CA LEU A 26 8.66 2.14 1.94
C LEU A 26 8.72 0.83 1.14
N THR A 27 9.58 0.77 0.13
CA THR A 27 9.84 -0.46 -0.63
C THR A 27 10.46 -1.53 0.27
N GLY A 28 11.37 -1.15 1.16
CA GLY A 28 11.95 -2.07 2.15
C GLY A 28 10.90 -2.68 3.09
N TYR A 29 9.91 -1.89 3.54
CA TYR A 29 8.80 -2.44 4.34
C TYR A 29 7.94 -3.41 3.53
N LEU A 30 7.65 -3.09 2.27
CA LEU A 30 6.90 -3.98 1.38
C LEU A 30 7.64 -5.31 1.17
N GLN A 31 8.96 -5.27 0.99
CA GLN A 31 9.79 -6.49 0.89
C GLN A 31 9.76 -7.33 2.17
N GLN A 32 9.68 -6.71 3.35
CA GLN A 32 9.52 -7.47 4.59
C GLN A 32 8.15 -8.18 4.66
N ILE A 33 7.09 -7.54 4.16
CA ILE A 33 5.76 -8.16 4.06
C ILE A 33 5.79 -9.33 3.09
N ASP A 34 6.39 -9.15 1.91
CA ASP A 34 6.59 -10.20 0.91
C ASP A 34 7.26 -11.43 1.53
N GLN A 35 8.44 -11.24 2.14
CA GLN A 35 9.19 -12.31 2.80
C GLN A 35 8.39 -13.03 3.88
N ARG A 36 7.55 -12.30 4.65
CA ARG A 36 6.69 -12.91 5.67
C ARG A 36 5.57 -13.74 5.04
N LEU A 37 4.93 -13.25 3.98
CA LEU A 37 3.91 -14.00 3.25
C LEU A 37 4.49 -15.26 2.60
N THR A 38 5.67 -15.16 1.99
CA THR A 38 6.36 -16.34 1.42
C THR A 38 6.65 -17.39 2.50
N LYS A 39 7.10 -16.97 3.70
CA LYS A 39 7.32 -17.87 4.85
C LYS A 39 6.04 -18.53 5.36
N LEU A 40 4.87 -17.95 5.08
CA LEU A 40 3.56 -18.54 5.37
C LEU A 40 3.06 -19.45 4.22
N ASN A 41 3.94 -19.87 3.31
CA ASN A 41 3.64 -20.70 2.14
C ASN A 41 2.68 -20.04 1.12
N ALA A 42 2.67 -18.72 1.04
CA ALA A 42 1.99 -18.00 -0.05
C ALA A 42 2.93 -17.82 -1.25
N THR A 43 2.39 -17.95 -2.47
CA THR A 43 3.06 -17.53 -3.70
C THR A 43 2.79 -16.04 -3.89
N VAL A 44 3.81 -15.19 -3.76
CA VAL A 44 3.62 -13.73 -3.81
C VAL A 44 3.95 -13.19 -5.21
N ILE A 45 3.01 -12.49 -5.81
CA ILE A 45 3.21 -11.70 -7.03
C ILE A 45 3.33 -10.24 -6.58
N ASN A 46 4.57 -9.77 -6.44
CA ASN A 46 4.86 -8.44 -5.89
C ASN A 46 4.86 -7.37 -7.00
N GLY A 47 3.96 -6.40 -6.91
CA GLY A 47 3.84 -5.25 -7.80
C GLY A 47 4.67 -4.03 -7.40
N GLY A 48 5.36 -4.09 -6.27
CA GLY A 48 6.12 -2.97 -5.73
C GLY A 48 5.23 -1.84 -5.21
N LEU A 49 5.80 -0.63 -5.17
CA LEU A 49 5.05 0.59 -4.85
C LEU A 49 4.32 1.10 -6.09
N ILE A 50 2.99 1.16 -5.99
CA ILE A 50 2.11 1.73 -6.99
C ILE A 50 1.80 3.18 -6.58
N ASP A 51 2.46 4.10 -7.26
CA ASP A 51 2.43 5.54 -6.99
C ASP A 51 1.80 6.37 -8.12
N SER A 52 1.37 5.70 -9.18
CA SER A 52 0.84 6.31 -10.40
C SER A 52 -0.15 5.37 -11.09
N VAL A 53 -1.06 5.94 -11.90
CA VAL A 53 -2.03 5.17 -12.71
C VAL A 53 -1.31 4.25 -13.69
N ALA A 54 -0.20 4.71 -14.28
CA ALA A 54 0.58 3.91 -15.22
C ALA A 54 1.14 2.62 -14.58
N LYS A 55 1.71 2.71 -13.38
CA LYS A 55 2.18 1.52 -12.63
C LYS A 55 1.02 0.60 -12.25
N ALA A 56 -0.13 1.16 -11.88
CA ALA A 56 -1.32 0.38 -11.61
C ALA A 56 -1.77 -0.43 -12.84
N ASP A 57 -1.80 0.19 -14.02
CA ASP A 57 -2.21 -0.48 -15.26
C ASP A 57 -1.24 -1.57 -15.72
N ILE A 58 0.07 -1.31 -15.60
CA ILE A 58 1.11 -2.31 -15.88
C ILE A 58 0.92 -3.52 -14.97
N PHE A 59 0.74 -3.29 -13.67
CA PHE A 59 0.57 -4.38 -12.72
C PHE A 59 -0.74 -5.14 -12.92
N ALA A 60 -1.85 -4.45 -13.17
CA ALA A 60 -3.13 -5.08 -13.51
C ALA A 60 -3.00 -6.00 -14.73
N THR A 61 -2.30 -5.54 -15.78
CA THR A 61 -2.06 -6.32 -17.00
C THR A 61 -1.20 -7.55 -16.72
N HIS A 62 -0.16 -7.40 -15.91
CA HIS A 62 0.69 -8.52 -15.48
C HIS A 62 -0.10 -9.58 -14.69
N LEU A 63 -1.11 -9.19 -13.90
CA LEU A 63 -1.91 -10.12 -13.14
C LEU A 63 -2.95 -10.89 -13.98
N GLN A 64 -3.31 -10.44 -15.18
CA GLN A 64 -4.30 -11.13 -16.02
C GLN A 64 -3.88 -12.54 -16.43
N SER A 65 -2.57 -12.79 -16.55
CA SER A 65 -2.00 -14.09 -16.91
C SER A 65 -1.62 -14.95 -15.70
N GLN A 66 -1.92 -14.50 -14.48
CA GLN A 66 -1.48 -15.14 -13.24
C GLN A 66 -2.66 -15.69 -12.43
N PRO A 67 -2.52 -16.85 -11.77
CA PRO A 67 -3.55 -17.36 -10.87
C PRO A 67 -3.52 -16.56 -9.57
N VAL A 68 -4.34 -15.51 -9.44
CA VAL A 68 -4.45 -14.71 -8.20
C VAL A 68 -5.68 -15.13 -7.39
N ASP A 69 -5.48 -15.46 -6.12
CA ASP A 69 -6.53 -15.84 -5.19
C ASP A 69 -7.01 -14.66 -4.34
N ALA A 70 -6.08 -13.80 -3.91
CA ALA A 70 -6.36 -12.62 -3.08
C ALA A 70 -5.39 -11.47 -3.35
N ILE A 71 -5.80 -10.26 -2.95
CA ILE A 71 -4.99 -9.05 -2.99
C ILE A 71 -4.57 -8.70 -1.56
N VAL A 72 -3.29 -8.39 -1.38
CA VAL A 72 -2.76 -7.76 -0.17
C VAL A 72 -2.29 -6.36 -0.52
N LEU A 73 -3.04 -5.36 -0.05
CA LEU A 73 -2.77 -3.95 -0.24
C LEU A 73 -2.09 -3.38 1.00
N TYR A 74 -0.84 -2.94 0.88
CA TYR A 74 -0.13 -2.25 1.96
C TYR A 74 -0.23 -0.72 1.83
N ILE A 75 -0.76 -0.06 2.86
CA ILE A 75 -0.93 1.41 2.88
C ILE A 75 0.38 2.08 3.30
N SER A 76 1.42 1.99 2.46
CA SER A 76 2.76 2.48 2.81
C SER A 76 2.83 3.99 3.11
N THR A 77 2.01 4.80 2.46
CA THR A 77 1.92 6.25 2.67
C THR A 77 0.56 6.78 2.16
N TYR A 78 0.45 8.07 1.89
CA TYR A 78 -0.69 8.65 1.19
C TYR A 78 -0.72 8.20 -0.27
N ALA A 79 -1.92 7.94 -0.79
CA ALA A 79 -2.15 7.61 -2.18
C ALA A 79 -3.53 8.13 -2.64
N LEU A 80 -3.67 8.35 -3.95
CA LEU A 80 -4.94 8.71 -4.55
C LEU A 80 -5.86 7.49 -4.61
N SER A 81 -7.08 7.63 -4.09
CA SER A 81 -8.09 6.56 -4.09
C SER A 81 -8.45 6.10 -5.51
N SER A 82 -8.40 6.99 -6.50
CA SER A 82 -8.64 6.68 -7.91
C SER A 82 -7.65 5.67 -8.49
N THR A 83 -6.38 5.75 -8.11
CA THR A 83 -5.32 4.82 -8.56
C THR A 83 -5.55 3.42 -7.98
N VAL A 84 -5.88 3.35 -6.68
CA VAL A 84 -6.06 2.10 -5.96
C VAL A 84 -7.35 1.39 -6.37
N LEU A 85 -8.45 2.13 -6.46
CA LEU A 85 -9.77 1.57 -6.73
C LEU A 85 -9.82 0.93 -8.12
N GLN A 86 -9.28 1.60 -9.14
CA GLN A 86 -9.27 1.06 -10.51
C GLN A 86 -8.48 -0.24 -10.60
N LEU A 87 -7.34 -0.32 -9.93
CA LEU A 87 -6.52 -1.52 -9.90
C LEU A 87 -7.26 -2.68 -9.23
N VAL A 88 -7.81 -2.46 -8.03
CA VAL A 88 -8.54 -3.51 -7.33
C VAL A 88 -9.75 -3.99 -8.12
N GLN A 89 -10.51 -3.08 -8.72
CA GLN A 89 -11.66 -3.42 -9.56
C GLN A 89 -11.24 -4.28 -10.77
N LYS A 90 -10.11 -3.98 -11.41
CA LYS A 90 -9.57 -4.78 -12.52
C LYS A 90 -9.16 -6.19 -12.10
N ILE A 91 -8.59 -6.34 -10.90
CA ILE A 91 -8.16 -7.65 -10.37
C ILE A 91 -9.37 -8.47 -9.92
N ASN A 92 -10.38 -7.83 -9.33
CA ASN A 92 -11.65 -8.43 -8.91
C ASN A 92 -11.48 -9.67 -8.00
N LYS A 93 -10.64 -9.54 -6.97
CA LYS A 93 -10.37 -10.57 -5.95
C LYS A 93 -10.58 -10.00 -4.53
N PRO A 94 -10.77 -10.85 -3.51
CA PRO A 94 -10.83 -10.41 -2.11
C PRO A 94 -9.58 -9.59 -1.74
N VAL A 95 -9.80 -8.47 -1.05
CA VAL A 95 -8.72 -7.55 -0.65
C VAL A 95 -8.52 -7.61 0.85
N ILE A 96 -7.25 -7.76 1.24
CA ILE A 96 -6.76 -7.56 2.60
C ILE A 96 -6.00 -6.25 2.61
N ILE A 97 -6.43 -5.31 3.45
CA ILE A 97 -5.77 -4.01 3.62
C ILE A 97 -4.86 -4.09 4.84
N LEU A 98 -3.55 -3.97 4.61
CA LEU A 98 -2.54 -3.88 5.65
C LEU A 98 -2.29 -2.41 5.98
N ALA A 99 -2.94 -1.94 7.03
CA ALA A 99 -2.72 -0.64 7.65
C ALA A 99 -1.72 -0.77 8.82
N LEU A 100 -0.48 -1.14 8.52
CA LEU A 100 0.53 -1.45 9.52
C LEU A 100 1.50 -0.27 9.69
N GLN A 101 1.90 0.02 10.92
CA GLN A 101 3.04 0.90 11.18
C GLN A 101 4.31 0.07 11.39
N PRO A 102 5.47 0.56 10.94
CA PRO A 102 6.73 -0.20 11.05
C PRO A 102 7.26 -0.28 12.50
N GLU A 103 6.87 0.65 13.36
CA GLU A 103 7.27 0.72 14.77
C GLU A 103 6.02 0.74 15.68
N LEU A 104 6.17 0.35 16.95
CA LEU A 104 5.05 0.30 17.91
C LEU A 104 4.48 1.69 18.26
N GLY A 105 5.28 2.73 18.08
CA GLY A 105 4.89 4.11 18.30
C GLY A 105 5.72 5.04 17.43
N LEU A 106 5.32 6.30 17.40
CA LEU A 106 6.03 7.30 16.62
C LEU A 106 7.34 7.68 17.34
N PRO A 107 8.49 7.73 16.66
CA PRO A 107 9.77 8.12 17.26
C PRO A 107 9.87 9.64 17.42
N TYR A 108 9.06 10.23 18.30
CA TYR A 108 9.00 11.68 18.53
C TYR A 108 10.35 12.31 18.83
N GLY A 109 11.22 11.62 19.58
CA GLY A 109 12.58 12.11 19.87
C GLY A 109 13.41 12.30 18.60
N LYS A 110 13.47 11.25 17.75
CA LYS A 110 14.20 11.33 16.46
C LYS A 110 13.65 12.45 15.58
N ILE A 111 12.32 12.55 15.46
CA ILE A 111 11.67 13.58 14.63
C ILE A 111 11.96 14.98 15.17
N ARG A 112 11.89 15.19 16.49
CA ARG A 112 12.14 16.51 17.09
C ARG A 112 13.59 16.96 16.88
N ASP A 113 14.53 16.03 17.00
CA ASP A 113 15.96 16.34 17.02
C ASP A 113 16.55 16.53 15.60
N MET A 114 15.78 16.23 14.55
CA MET A 114 16.13 16.55 13.15
C MET A 114 16.08 18.06 12.90
N ALA A 115 17.14 18.61 12.31
CA ALA A 115 17.25 20.04 12.03
C ALA A 115 16.36 20.48 10.85
N ASP A 116 16.36 19.71 9.76
CA ASP A 116 15.63 20.04 8.54
C ASP A 116 14.13 19.70 8.62
N ARG A 117 13.30 20.57 8.06
CA ARG A 117 11.83 20.38 8.07
C ARG A 117 11.38 19.31 7.09
N GLY A 118 12.04 19.18 5.94
CA GLY A 118 11.77 18.15 4.95
C GLY A 118 12.07 16.76 5.51
N GLU A 119 13.21 16.60 6.17
CA GLU A 119 13.59 15.35 6.87
C GLU A 119 12.56 14.96 7.94
N ARG A 120 12.15 15.92 8.79
CA ARG A 120 11.08 15.68 9.78
C ARG A 120 9.79 15.19 9.17
N THR A 121 9.40 15.80 8.04
CA THR A 121 8.16 15.47 7.34
C THR A 121 8.26 14.10 6.68
N GLY A 122 9.41 13.77 6.07
CA GLY A 122 9.68 12.44 5.51
C GLY A 122 9.63 11.34 6.58
N GLU A 123 10.23 11.57 7.74
CA GLU A 123 10.21 10.63 8.87
C GLU A 123 8.78 10.42 9.39
N TRP A 124 8.01 11.50 9.52
CA TRP A 124 6.60 11.43 9.89
C TRP A 124 5.79 10.62 8.86
N LEU A 125 5.95 10.91 7.55
CA LEU A 125 5.24 10.22 6.48
C LEU A 125 5.53 8.72 6.44
N ALA A 126 6.76 8.30 6.77
CA ALA A 126 7.13 6.88 6.88
C ALA A 126 6.35 6.12 7.97
N HIS A 127 5.68 6.83 8.87
CA HIS A 127 4.88 6.29 9.98
C HIS A 127 3.38 6.60 9.90
N CYS A 128 2.94 7.42 8.92
CA CYS A 128 1.58 7.97 8.91
C CYS A 128 0.53 7.09 8.20
N GLN A 129 0.74 5.78 8.17
CA GLN A 129 -0.05 4.81 7.39
C GLN A 129 -1.51 4.71 7.86
N ALA A 130 -1.74 4.85 9.16
CA ALA A 130 -3.07 4.76 9.77
C ALA A 130 -4.03 5.89 9.32
N CYS A 131 -3.50 7.06 8.95
CA CYS A 131 -4.31 8.22 8.55
C CYS A 131 -4.95 8.03 7.16
N SER A 132 -4.25 7.39 6.22
CA SER A 132 -4.71 7.17 4.85
C SER A 132 -5.83 6.12 4.74
N VAL A 133 -5.94 5.23 5.74
CA VAL A 133 -6.94 4.15 5.80
C VAL A 133 -8.35 4.70 5.71
N ARG A 134 -8.66 5.76 6.46
CA ARG A 134 -10.01 6.34 6.50
C ARG A 134 -10.44 6.86 5.13
N HIS A 135 -9.51 7.46 4.39
CA HIS A 135 -9.78 7.98 3.05
C HIS A 135 -9.98 6.86 2.02
N LEU A 136 -9.14 5.83 2.06
CA LEU A 136 -9.22 4.69 1.15
C LEU A 136 -10.45 3.81 1.39
N LEU A 137 -10.78 3.53 2.66
CA LEU A 137 -11.99 2.78 3.01
C LEU A 137 -13.26 3.55 2.65
N GLY A 138 -13.26 4.88 2.80
CA GLY A 138 -14.38 5.71 2.33
C GLY A 138 -14.64 5.52 0.83
N GLY A 139 -13.59 5.60 0.01
CA GLY A 139 -13.70 5.33 -1.43
C GLY A 139 -14.11 3.90 -1.77
N TYR A 140 -13.57 2.91 -1.05
CA TYR A 140 -13.89 1.50 -1.25
C TYR A 140 -15.35 1.19 -0.91
N VAL A 141 -15.85 1.67 0.24
CA VAL A 141 -17.23 1.45 0.71
C VAL A 141 -18.25 2.20 -0.16
N ILE A 142 -17.91 3.36 -0.70
CA ILE A 142 -18.78 4.11 -1.62
C ILE A 142 -18.89 3.39 -2.97
N CYS A 143 -17.82 2.75 -3.44
CA CYS A 143 -17.77 2.13 -4.76
C CYS A 143 -18.07 0.62 -4.77
N ASP A 144 -17.87 -0.10 -3.66
CA ASP A 144 -18.31 -1.50 -3.46
C ASP A 144 -19.80 -1.53 -3.13
N GLY A 145 -20.64 -1.09 -4.08
CA GLY A 145 -22.11 -1.05 -4.02
C GLY A 145 -22.80 -2.41 -3.79
N ARG A 146 -22.24 -3.31 -2.98
CA ARG A 146 -22.97 -4.34 -2.26
C ARG A 146 -23.91 -3.67 -1.26
N ARG A 147 -25.06 -3.26 -1.80
CA ARG A 147 -26.37 -3.10 -1.14
C ARG A 147 -26.31 -2.83 0.37
N LYS A 148 -26.48 -1.56 0.74
CA LYS A 148 -27.22 -1.16 1.96
C LYS A 148 -28.71 -1.53 1.84
N THR A 149 -29.02 -2.77 1.53
CA THR A 149 -30.36 -3.34 1.68
C THR A 149 -30.13 -4.69 2.35
N ASP A 150 -30.15 -4.68 3.67
CA ASP A 150 -30.45 -5.79 4.58
C ASP A 150 -30.14 -5.29 6.01
N ALA A 151 -30.95 -4.33 6.46
CA ALA A 151 -31.21 -4.02 7.86
C ALA A 151 -32.56 -3.31 7.96
#